data_AF-A0A5Q4D9V4-F1
#
_entry.id   AF-A0A5Q4D9V4-F1
#
_cell.length_a   1.000
_cell.length_b   1.000
_cell.length_c   1.000
_cell.angle_alpha   90.00
_cell.angle_beta   90.00
_cell.angle_gamma   90.00
#
_symmetry.space_group_name_H-M   'P 1'
#
loop_
_entity.id
_entity.type
_entity.pdbx_description
1 polymer ?
#
loop_
_entity_poly.entity_id
_entity_poly.type
_entity_poly.pdbx_seq_one_letter_code
_entity_poly.pdbx_strand_id
1 'polypeptide(L)'
;MPVFSPAPSLRSGAAALRTLAGGLLLGFGFVSAMDAAPTAEGAAWVLPVVSTGADAPRAGIPGAPASALAPADDAAATPGAAADPGIRFARWPHVSHGRLVFAYHGDLWIGNADGSELRRLTSHVGTDQRPRFSPDGTLVAFTSNRAGTNHVWVVPVEGGDPRQLTFHPAGDNVQYWTP
;
A
#
# COMPACT_ATOMS: atom_id res chain seq x y z
N MET A 1 19.91 -30.84 -42.53
CA MET A 1 18.89 -30.57 -41.49
C MET A 1 18.40 -29.13 -41.70
N PRO A 2 17.08 -28.89 -41.60
CA PRO A 2 16.39 -27.85 -42.38
C PRO A 2 16.62 -26.41 -41.91
N VAL A 3 16.49 -25.53 -42.90
CA VAL A 3 16.60 -24.07 -42.90
C VAL A 3 15.51 -23.41 -42.06
N PHE A 4 15.91 -22.44 -41.24
CA PHE A 4 15.02 -21.49 -40.55
C PHE A 4 14.26 -20.64 -41.57
N SER A 5 12.94 -20.62 -41.43
CA SER A 5 12.04 -19.73 -42.16
C SER A 5 11.14 -19.02 -41.15
N PRO A 6 11.23 -17.69 -40.96
CA PRO A 6 10.17 -16.94 -40.32
C PRO A 6 9.21 -16.35 -41.38
N ALA A 7 7.95 -16.74 -41.25
CA ALA A 7 6.79 -16.23 -41.99
C ALA A 7 6.23 -14.94 -41.33
N PRO A 8 5.14 -14.31 -41.83
CA PRO A 8 5.14 -12.92 -42.24
C PRO A 8 4.45 -11.93 -41.27
N SER A 9 4.81 -10.67 -41.45
CA SER A 9 4.25 -9.48 -40.78
C SER A 9 2.75 -9.32 -41.04
N LEU A 10 1.94 -9.38 -39.99
CA LEU A 10 0.52 -9.00 -40.04
C LEU A 10 0.38 -7.48 -39.88
N ARG A 11 0.13 -6.79 -41.01
CA ARG A 11 -0.54 -5.49 -41.01
C ARG A 11 -2.04 -5.74 -41.09
N SER A 12 -2.79 -5.24 -40.10
CA SER A 12 -4.22 -5.00 -40.16
C SER A 12 -4.43 -3.70 -39.35
N GLY A 13 -4.99 -2.61 -39.87
CA GLY A 13 -6.16 -2.53 -40.72
C GLY A 13 -7.34 -2.16 -39.82
N ALA A 14 -7.56 -0.86 -39.58
CA ALA A 14 -8.81 -0.39 -38.97
C ALA A 14 -9.14 1.01 -39.47
N ALA A 15 -10.29 1.07 -40.16
CA ALA A 15 -10.86 2.20 -40.84
C ALA A 15 -11.37 3.26 -39.87
N ALA A 16 -11.24 4.53 -40.28
CA ALA A 16 -11.97 5.65 -39.70
C ALA A 16 -13.33 5.76 -40.40
N LEU A 17 -14.42 5.68 -39.63
CA LEU A 17 -15.74 6.13 -40.06
C LEU A 17 -16.25 7.20 -39.10
N ARG A 18 -16.57 8.35 -39.69
CA ARG A 18 -17.13 9.54 -39.08
C ARG A 18 -18.66 9.52 -39.19
N THR A 19 -19.29 10.08 -38.14
CA THR A 19 -20.57 10.81 -38.12
C THR A 19 -21.88 10.04 -38.31
N LEU A 20 -22.77 10.18 -37.31
CA LEU A 20 -24.20 10.63 -37.36
C LEU A 20 -24.67 10.72 -35.87
N ALA A 21 -24.96 11.90 -35.32
CA ALA A 21 -26.25 12.62 -35.33
C ALA A 21 -27.24 12.21 -34.22
N GLY A 22 -27.52 13.17 -33.31
CA GLY A 22 -28.85 13.47 -32.76
C GLY A 22 -29.39 12.64 -31.59
N GLY A 23 -29.94 13.32 -30.56
CA GLY A 23 -30.94 12.70 -29.68
C GLY A 23 -30.96 13.16 -28.23
N LEU A 24 -31.64 14.28 -27.99
CA LEU A 24 -32.09 14.84 -26.72
C LEU A 24 -32.84 13.82 -25.82
N LEU A 25 -32.53 13.75 -24.52
CA LEU A 25 -33.47 13.31 -23.48
C LEU A 25 -33.28 14.14 -22.19
N LEU A 26 -34.30 14.92 -21.87
CA LEU A 26 -34.56 15.53 -20.55
C LEU A 26 -35.40 14.55 -19.73
N GLY A 27 -35.17 14.47 -18.42
CA GLY A 27 -36.11 13.77 -17.54
C GLY A 27 -35.56 13.45 -16.16
N PHE A 28 -35.53 14.46 -15.29
CA PHE A 28 -35.38 14.30 -13.84
C PHE A 28 -36.51 13.43 -13.27
N GLY A 29 -36.15 12.45 -12.45
CA GLY A 29 -37.06 11.71 -11.59
C GLY A 29 -36.36 11.35 -10.29
N PHE A 30 -36.55 12.19 -9.27
CA PHE A 30 -36.18 11.92 -7.89
C PHE A 30 -37.46 11.53 -7.14
N VAL A 31 -37.49 10.33 -6.55
CA VAL A 31 -38.34 9.97 -5.40
C VAL A 31 -37.70 8.71 -4.79
N SER A 32 -36.92 8.87 -3.73
CA SER A 32 -37.33 8.93 -2.31
C SER A 32 -37.41 7.56 -1.67
N ALA A 33 -36.67 7.47 -0.57
CA ALA A 33 -36.38 6.33 0.26
C ALA A 33 -37.62 5.56 0.74
N MET A 34 -37.47 4.24 0.85
CA MET A 34 -38.24 3.45 1.81
C MET A 34 -37.31 2.45 2.50
N ASP A 35 -37.02 2.84 3.74
CA ASP A 35 -36.67 2.07 4.92
C ASP A 35 -36.89 0.55 4.85
N ALA A 36 -35.84 -0.21 5.21
CA ALA A 36 -35.94 -1.49 5.91
C ALA A 36 -34.55 -1.91 6.40
N ALA A 37 -34.29 -1.66 7.68
CA ALA A 37 -33.15 -2.17 8.43
C ALA A 37 -33.11 -3.71 8.43
N PRO A 38 -31.93 -4.35 8.33
CA PRO A 38 -31.78 -5.72 8.78
C PRO A 38 -31.51 -5.74 10.29
N THR A 39 -32.46 -6.32 11.02
CA THR A 39 -32.39 -6.73 12.43
C THR A 39 -31.07 -7.45 12.72
N ALA A 40 -30.27 -6.85 13.62
CA ALA A 40 -29.06 -7.44 14.16
C ALA A 40 -29.44 -8.40 15.30
N GLU A 41 -29.24 -9.70 15.11
CA GLU A 41 -29.26 -10.67 16.19
C GLU A 41 -28.09 -11.66 16.02
N GLY A 42 -27.34 -11.85 17.10
CA GLY A 42 -26.60 -13.09 17.32
C GLY A 42 -25.09 -12.95 17.51
N ALA A 43 -24.67 -13.16 18.77
CA ALA A 43 -23.34 -13.60 19.20
C ALA A 43 -22.27 -12.51 19.43
N ALA A 44 -22.52 -11.68 20.45
CA ALA A 44 -21.44 -11.08 21.23
C ALA A 44 -20.75 -12.17 22.07
N TRP A 45 -19.55 -12.58 21.67
CA TRP A 45 -18.64 -13.32 22.55
C TRP A 45 -17.89 -12.31 23.40
N VAL A 46 -18.42 -12.00 24.59
CA VAL A 46 -17.75 -11.19 25.60
C VAL A 46 -16.76 -12.09 26.33
N LEU A 47 -15.46 -11.85 26.16
CA LEU A 47 -14.44 -12.43 27.03
C LEU A 47 -14.34 -11.58 28.32
N PRO A 48 -14.25 -12.19 29.52
CA PRO A 48 -14.07 -11.43 30.74
C PRO A 48 -12.67 -10.81 30.78
N VAL A 49 -12.61 -9.48 30.92
CA VAL A 49 -11.38 -8.78 31.28
C VAL A 49 -11.20 -8.89 32.80
N VAL A 50 -10.17 -9.62 33.22
CA VAL A 50 -9.68 -9.59 34.61
C VAL A 50 -8.66 -8.45 34.69
N SER A 51 -9.02 -7.35 35.34
CA SER A 51 -8.04 -6.33 35.73
C SER A 51 -7.54 -6.64 37.13
N THR A 52 -6.25 -6.94 37.28
CA THR A 52 -5.56 -6.83 38.58
C THR A 52 -4.12 -6.38 38.37
N GLY A 53 -3.65 -5.50 39.27
CA GLY A 53 -2.26 -5.09 39.41
C GLY A 53 -1.99 -3.67 38.94
N ALA A 54 -2.38 -2.64 39.69
CA ALA A 54 -1.59 -2.06 40.79
C ALA A 54 -0.53 -1.07 40.29
N ASP A 55 -0.88 0.20 40.51
CA ASP A 55 -0.06 1.40 40.44
C ASP A 55 1.17 1.28 41.37
N ALA A 56 2.35 1.67 40.88
CA ALA A 56 3.57 1.74 41.68
C ALA A 56 4.32 3.04 41.35
N PRO A 57 4.60 3.90 42.35
CA PRO A 57 5.18 5.21 42.11
C PRO A 57 6.70 5.18 41.87
N ARG A 58 7.08 6.15 41.04
CA ARG A 58 8.40 6.57 40.55
C ARG A 58 9.42 6.84 41.67
N ALA A 59 10.58 6.18 41.61
CA ALA A 59 11.77 6.53 42.39
C ALA A 59 12.89 7.02 41.47
N GLY A 60 13.47 8.18 41.80
CA GLY A 60 14.50 8.87 41.03
C GLY A 60 15.88 8.23 41.15
N ILE A 61 16.74 8.53 40.18
CA ILE A 61 18.18 8.29 40.26
C ILE A 61 18.89 9.66 40.34
N PRO A 62 19.70 9.91 41.37
CA PRO A 62 20.47 11.16 41.52
C PRO A 62 21.69 11.18 40.60
N GLY A 63 22.10 12.39 40.22
CA GLY A 63 23.15 12.63 39.24
C GLY A 63 24.59 12.72 39.75
N ALA A 64 25.43 13.11 38.78
CA ALA A 64 26.82 13.62 38.80
C ALA A 64 27.93 12.63 38.37
N PRO A 65 29.09 13.11 37.85
CA PRO A 65 29.43 14.46 37.38
C PRO A 65 29.96 14.52 35.92
N ALA A 66 29.97 15.74 35.38
CA ALA A 66 30.69 16.12 34.17
C ALA A 66 32.22 15.97 34.37
N SER A 67 32.92 15.48 33.36
CA SER A 67 34.39 15.56 33.29
C SER A 67 34.86 15.77 31.86
N ALA A 68 35.42 16.97 31.68
CA ALA A 68 36.63 17.33 30.93
C ALA A 68 36.77 17.02 29.42
N LEU A 69 37.16 18.09 28.74
CA LEU A 69 37.50 18.28 27.34
C LEU A 69 38.97 17.88 27.07
N ALA A 70 39.25 17.21 25.94
CA ALA A 70 40.37 17.42 24.97
C ALA A 70 40.76 16.11 24.23
N PRO A 71 41.52 16.17 23.12
CA PRO A 71 41.23 16.77 21.82
C PRO A 71 41.13 15.70 20.70
N ALA A 72 40.84 16.15 19.48
CA ALA A 72 40.59 15.35 18.29
C ALA A 72 41.80 14.53 17.81
N ASP A 73 41.54 13.29 17.38
CA ASP A 73 42.34 12.57 16.39
C ASP A 73 41.45 11.62 15.57
N ASP A 74 41.52 11.80 14.25
CA ASP A 74 41.10 10.94 13.12
C ASP A 74 40.00 9.89 13.36
N ALA A 75 38.74 10.33 13.27
CA ALA A 75 37.62 9.44 13.00
C ALA A 75 37.30 9.45 11.50
N ALA A 76 37.72 8.38 10.82
CA ALA A 76 37.16 7.99 9.53
C ALA A 76 35.63 8.14 9.58
N ALA A 77 35.08 8.88 8.63
CA ALA A 77 33.65 9.11 8.51
C ALA A 77 32.93 7.75 8.52
N THR A 78 32.26 7.47 9.64
CA THR A 78 31.30 6.37 9.72
C THR A 78 30.27 6.63 8.63
N PRO A 79 30.01 5.69 7.71
CA PRO A 79 28.93 5.85 6.75
C PRO A 79 27.67 6.13 7.56
N GLY A 80 27.03 7.27 7.29
CA GLY A 80 25.89 7.76 8.05
C GLY A 80 24.90 6.63 8.23
N ALA A 81 24.76 6.14 9.46
CA ALA A 81 23.74 5.18 9.82
C ALA A 81 22.42 5.80 9.38
N ALA A 82 21.81 5.23 8.33
CA ALA A 82 20.47 5.61 7.93
C ALA A 82 19.61 5.59 9.19
N ALA A 83 18.99 6.71 9.52
CA ALA A 83 18.19 6.83 10.72
C ALA A 83 17.19 5.67 10.76
N ASP A 84 17.11 4.94 11.88
CA ASP A 84 16.09 3.91 12.07
C ASP A 84 14.74 4.59 11.78
N PRO A 85 14.00 4.17 10.74
CA PRO A 85 12.74 4.82 10.39
C PRO A 85 11.67 4.60 11.47
N GLY A 86 11.99 3.93 12.58
CA GLY A 86 11.10 3.72 13.71
C GLY A 86 9.98 2.75 13.35
N ILE A 87 10.13 2.01 12.26
CA ILE A 87 9.10 1.10 11.75
C ILE A 87 8.96 -0.04 12.74
N ARG A 88 7.75 -0.16 13.28
CA ARG A 88 7.34 -1.21 14.21
C ARG A 88 5.97 -1.71 13.75
N PHE A 89 5.70 -2.99 13.96
CA PHE A 89 4.42 -3.61 13.58
C PHE A 89 4.05 -3.45 12.09
N ALA A 90 5.04 -3.56 11.20
CA ALA A 90 4.80 -3.63 9.75
C ALA A 90 3.83 -4.77 9.42
N ARG A 91 2.90 -4.52 8.49
CA ARG A 91 1.84 -5.48 8.13
C ARG A 91 1.88 -5.86 6.66
N TRP A 92 1.44 -7.09 6.38
CA TRP A 92 1.35 -7.65 5.04
C TRP A 92 2.65 -7.51 4.22
N PRO A 93 3.80 -7.96 4.75
CA PRO A 93 5.03 -7.93 3.99
C PRO A 93 4.92 -8.83 2.75
N HIS A 94 5.51 -8.37 1.65
CA HIS A 94 5.70 -9.16 0.45
C HIS A 94 7.11 -8.90 -0.09
N VAL A 95 7.86 -9.97 -0.31
CA VAL A 95 9.26 -9.91 -0.79
C VAL A 95 9.31 -10.46 -2.21
N SER A 96 9.99 -9.75 -3.11
CA SER A 96 10.20 -10.18 -4.48
C SER A 96 11.34 -9.38 -5.11
N HIS A 97 12.09 -9.96 -6.06
CA HIS A 97 13.14 -9.26 -6.81
C HIS A 97 14.17 -8.51 -5.94
N GLY A 98 14.54 -9.07 -4.78
CA GLY A 98 15.49 -8.44 -3.85
C GLY A 98 14.93 -7.23 -3.08
N ARG A 99 13.63 -6.94 -3.21
CA ARG A 99 12.93 -5.86 -2.50
C ARG A 99 11.85 -6.41 -1.56
N LEU A 100 11.50 -5.60 -0.58
CA LEU A 100 10.40 -5.84 0.36
C LEU A 100 9.42 -4.66 0.27
N VAL A 101 8.12 -4.95 0.25
CA VAL A 101 7.04 -3.97 0.41
C VAL A 101 6.13 -4.38 1.56
N PHE A 102 5.65 -3.42 2.35
CA PHE A 102 4.74 -3.65 3.47
C PHE A 102 3.88 -2.42 3.75
N ALA A 103 2.83 -2.57 4.57
CA ALA A 103 2.01 -1.47 5.04
C ALA A 103 2.45 -0.99 6.43
N TYR A 104 2.55 0.32 6.62
CA TYR A 104 2.87 0.98 7.88
C TYR A 104 2.20 2.36 7.97
N HIS A 105 1.55 2.66 9.10
CA HIS A 105 0.74 3.88 9.32
C HIS A 105 -0.32 4.21 8.24
N GLY A 106 -0.79 3.20 7.51
CA GLY A 106 -1.80 3.37 6.46
C GLY A 106 -1.22 3.65 5.08
N ASP A 107 0.10 3.66 4.94
CA ASP A 107 0.80 3.79 3.66
C ASP A 107 1.61 2.54 3.36
N LEU A 108 2.05 2.45 2.10
CA LEU A 108 3.01 1.45 1.69
C LEU A 108 4.42 1.97 1.82
N TRP A 109 5.30 1.10 2.28
CA TRP A 109 6.73 1.31 2.37
C TRP A 109 7.44 0.23 1.57
N ILE A 110 8.54 0.61 0.95
CA ILE A 110 9.39 -0.26 0.13
C ILE A 110 10.85 -0.06 0.49
N GLY A 111 11.65 -1.12 0.38
CA GLY A 111 13.10 -1.05 0.49
C GLY A 111 13.72 -2.35 0.00
N ASN A 112 15.00 -2.52 0.32
CA ASN A 112 15.71 -3.77 0.05
C ASN A 112 15.18 -4.90 0.95
N ALA A 113 15.31 -6.14 0.48
CA ALA A 113 14.82 -7.31 1.22
C ALA A 113 15.54 -7.53 2.56
N ASP A 114 16.73 -6.94 2.75
CA ASP A 114 17.47 -6.91 4.01
C ASP A 114 16.96 -5.85 5.00
N GLY A 115 15.96 -5.05 4.60
CA GLY A 115 15.40 -3.96 5.41
C GLY A 115 16.17 -2.64 5.32
N SER A 116 17.17 -2.55 4.44
CA SER A 116 17.85 -1.29 4.14
C SER A 116 17.08 -0.43 3.14
N GLU A 117 17.45 0.85 3.04
CA GLU A 117 16.91 1.81 2.05
C GLU A 117 15.37 1.93 2.05
N LEU A 118 14.78 1.86 3.25
CA LEU A 118 13.34 1.98 3.42
C LEU A 118 12.86 3.39 3.08
N ARG A 119 11.86 3.47 2.19
CA ARG A 119 11.16 4.70 1.85
C ARG A 119 9.66 4.48 1.73
N ARG A 120 8.89 5.54 1.97
CA ARG A 120 7.46 5.56 1.71
C ARG A 120 7.21 5.50 0.20
N LEU A 121 6.31 4.60 -0.22
CA LEU A 121 5.95 4.37 -1.62
C LEU A 121 4.66 5.09 -2.01
N THR A 122 3.71 5.18 -1.08
CA THR A 122 2.43 5.86 -1.28
C THR A 122 2.18 6.91 -0.21
N SER A 123 1.49 7.98 -0.56
CA SER A 123 1.06 9.00 0.40
C SER A 123 -0.34 9.48 0.08
N HIS A 124 -1.33 8.97 0.80
CA HIS A 124 -2.72 9.38 0.64
C HIS A 124 -3.42 9.40 2.00
N VAL A 125 -4.55 10.12 2.10
CA VAL A 125 -5.40 10.11 3.32
C VAL A 125 -6.11 8.77 3.53
N GLY A 126 -6.24 8.00 2.45
CA GLY A 126 -6.80 6.65 2.45
C GLY A 126 -5.78 5.64 2.97
N THR A 127 -6.27 4.49 3.42
CA THR A 127 -5.44 3.40 3.93
C THR A 127 -5.06 2.44 2.81
N ASP A 128 -3.76 2.30 2.59
CA ASP A 128 -3.17 1.37 1.64
C ASP A 128 -2.71 0.08 2.35
N GLN A 129 -3.11 -1.07 1.83
CA GLN A 129 -2.91 -2.37 2.47
C GLN A 129 -2.67 -3.49 1.46
N ARG A 130 -2.18 -4.63 1.97
CA ARG A 130 -1.98 -5.88 1.21
C ARG A 130 -1.17 -5.69 -0.10
N PRO A 131 0.02 -5.08 -0.04
CA PRO A 131 0.82 -4.86 -1.24
C PRO A 131 1.34 -6.18 -1.83
N ARG A 132 1.40 -6.28 -3.16
CA ARG A 132 1.96 -7.41 -3.91
C ARG A 132 2.73 -6.92 -5.13
N PHE A 133 4.01 -7.28 -5.20
CA PHE A 133 4.84 -7.07 -6.39
C PHE A 133 4.26 -7.82 -7.59
N SER A 134 4.30 -7.16 -8.74
CA SER A 134 4.01 -7.81 -10.02
C SER A 134 5.08 -8.87 -10.37
N PRO A 135 4.76 -9.83 -11.25
CA PRO A 135 5.69 -10.90 -11.62
C PRO A 135 6.99 -10.42 -12.26
N ASP A 136 6.95 -9.25 -12.93
CA ASP A 136 8.11 -8.59 -13.54
C ASP A 136 8.84 -7.62 -12.59
N GLY A 137 8.34 -7.44 -11.36
CA GLY A 137 8.94 -6.57 -10.35
C GLY A 137 8.85 -5.07 -10.61
N THR A 138 8.06 -4.63 -11.60
CA THR A 138 7.98 -3.20 -11.98
C THR A 138 6.85 -2.44 -11.26
N LEU A 139 5.83 -3.16 -10.78
CA LEU A 139 4.64 -2.60 -10.14
C LEU A 139 4.39 -3.22 -8.76
N VAL A 140 3.67 -2.47 -7.94
CA VAL A 140 3.02 -2.96 -6.71
C VAL A 140 1.52 -2.81 -6.88
N ALA A 141 0.79 -3.92 -6.85
CA ALA A 141 -0.66 -3.91 -6.64
C ALA A 141 -0.97 -3.79 -5.14
N PHE A 142 -1.97 -3.01 -4.79
CA PHE A 142 -2.40 -2.84 -3.40
C PHE A 142 -3.89 -2.54 -3.29
N THR A 143 -4.43 -2.75 -2.10
CA THR A 143 -5.81 -2.41 -1.75
C THR A 143 -5.84 -1.02 -1.14
N SER A 144 -6.74 -0.17 -1.58
CA SER A 144 -6.87 1.19 -1.05
C SER A 144 -8.31 1.67 -1.04
N ASN A 145 -8.69 2.36 0.03
CA ASN A 145 -10.01 2.99 0.19
C ASN A 145 -10.07 4.46 -0.26
N ARG A 146 -9.05 4.94 -1.00
CA ARG A 146 -8.95 6.35 -1.42
C ARG A 146 -10.11 6.87 -2.28
N ALA A 147 -10.90 5.99 -2.88
CA ALA A 147 -12.09 6.34 -3.66
C ALA A 147 -13.42 6.00 -2.93
N GLY A 148 -13.38 5.90 -1.60
CA GLY A 148 -14.57 5.70 -0.75
C GLY A 148 -14.72 4.27 -0.23
N THR A 149 -14.59 3.27 -1.10
CA THR A 149 -14.52 1.84 -0.72
C THR A 149 -13.19 1.23 -1.16
N ASN A 150 -12.89 0.01 -0.71
CA ASN A 150 -11.68 -0.67 -1.11
C ASN A 150 -11.70 -0.94 -2.62
N HIS A 151 -10.63 -0.55 -3.30
CA HIS A 151 -10.38 -0.94 -4.67
C HIS A 151 -8.96 -1.45 -4.82
N VAL A 152 -8.71 -2.13 -5.94
CA VAL A 152 -7.37 -2.53 -6.35
C VAL A 152 -6.71 -1.38 -7.10
N TRP A 153 -5.49 -1.05 -6.71
CA TRP A 153 -4.65 -0.03 -7.33
C TRP A 153 -3.30 -0.62 -7.68
N VAL A 154 -2.60 0.01 -8.62
CA VAL A 154 -1.19 -0.27 -8.95
C VAL A 154 -0.37 1.00 -8.90
N VAL A 155 0.87 0.89 -8.42
CA VAL A 155 1.86 1.98 -8.43
C VAL A 155 3.20 1.43 -8.94
N PRO A 156 3.99 2.22 -9.69
CA PRO A 156 5.36 1.82 -10.03
C PRO A 156 6.18 1.58 -8.77
N VAL A 157 7.07 0.59 -8.81
CA VAL A 157 7.98 0.27 -7.70
C VAL A 157 8.89 1.46 -7.36
N GLU A 158 9.23 2.28 -8.35
CA GLU A 158 10.00 3.52 -8.16
C GLU A 158 9.19 4.68 -7.53
N GLY A 159 7.89 4.48 -7.33
CA GLY A 159 6.95 5.52 -6.91
C GLY A 159 6.33 6.27 -8.10
N GLY A 160 5.51 7.26 -7.79
CA GLY A 160 4.71 8.00 -8.77
C GLY A 160 3.21 7.82 -8.54
N ASP A 161 2.43 8.18 -9.55
CA ASP A 161 0.98 8.23 -9.44
C ASP A 161 0.33 6.84 -9.48
N PRO A 162 -0.43 6.44 -8.45
CA PRO A 162 -1.15 5.18 -8.46
C PRO A 162 -2.36 5.21 -9.40
N ARG A 163 -2.60 4.08 -10.08
CA ARG A 163 -3.73 3.87 -11.00
C ARG A 163 -4.71 2.86 -10.43
N GLN A 164 -6.00 3.21 -10.43
CA GLN A 164 -7.09 2.30 -10.05
C GLN A 164 -7.33 1.23 -11.12
N LEU A 165 -7.59 0.00 -10.70
CA LEU A 165 -7.89 -1.14 -11.59
C LEU A 165 -9.34 -1.62 -11.48
N THR A 166 -10.00 -1.44 -10.34
CA THR A 166 -11.38 -1.89 -10.14
C THR A 166 -12.31 -0.74 -9.81
N PHE A 167 -13.57 -0.82 -10.26
CA PHE A 167 -14.56 0.29 -10.19
C PHE A 167 -15.94 -0.16 -9.70
N HIS A 168 -16.03 -1.35 -9.12
CA HIS A 168 -17.28 -1.90 -8.63
C HIS A 168 -17.70 -1.22 -7.30
N PRO A 169 -18.99 -1.00 -7.02
CA PRO A 169 -19.43 -0.30 -5.80
C PRO A 169 -19.06 -1.01 -4.48
N ALA A 170 -19.02 -2.34 -4.46
CA ALA A 170 -18.53 -3.10 -3.31
C ALA A 170 -16.99 -3.16 -3.27
N GLY A 171 -16.44 -3.44 -2.09
CA GLY A 171 -15.00 -3.44 -1.88
C GLY A 171 -14.25 -4.60 -2.53
N ASP A 172 -13.20 -4.29 -3.28
CA ASP A 172 -12.26 -5.24 -3.88
C ASP A 172 -10.94 -5.26 -3.10
N ASN A 173 -10.34 -6.43 -2.99
CA ASN A 173 -9.05 -6.58 -2.32
C ASN A 173 -8.06 -7.31 -3.23
N VAL A 174 -6.80 -6.91 -3.17
CA VAL A 174 -5.70 -7.60 -3.86
C VAL A 174 -5.50 -9.00 -3.28
N GLN A 175 -5.38 -10.00 -4.16
CA GLN A 175 -5.08 -11.38 -3.79
C GLN A 175 -3.70 -11.84 -4.28
N TYR A 176 -3.51 -11.97 -5.59
CA TYR A 176 -2.24 -12.38 -6.21
C TYR A 176 -2.23 -12.01 -7.69
N TRP A 177 -1.04 -11.98 -8.28
CA TRP A 177 -0.85 -11.87 -9.72
C TRP A 177 -0.89 -13.25 -10.36
N THR A 178 -1.49 -13.36 -11.54
CA THR A 178 -1.44 -14.56 -12.38
C THR A 178 -0.72 -14.22 -13.68
N PRO A 179 0.11 -15.13 -14.23
CA PRO A 179 0.70 -14.98 -15.55
C PRO A 179 -0.34 -14.90 -16.68
#